data_AF-A0A933K8N3-F1
#
_entry.id   AF-A0A933K8N3-F1
#
_cell.length_a   1.000
_cell.length_b   1.000
_cell.length_c   1.000
_cell.angle_alpha   90.00
_cell.angle_beta   90.00
_cell.angle_gamma   90.00
#
_symmetry.space_group_name_H-M   'P 1'
#
loop_
_entity.id
_entity.type
_entity.pdbx_description
1 polymer ?
#
loop_
_entity_poly.entity_id
_entity_poly.type
_entity_poly.pdbx_seq_one_letter_code
_entity_poly.pdbx_strand_id
1 'polypeptide(L)'
;MRPITWLLPALVFLGLSLVACNEHSPPPSIGSSYSGPIPRPDEHDLTAATGQVGLRTPAGYRPVAEATVVAVEQGGLSRTFTTITDSTGDFVLSRLPVGRYRLGFAGPGCAAVLPESIRARELIARPDRTNRLAAVGLAPASPAIPAIRIAGTARAAPGDRSPAGLEVDVPGIDRSFVDLVTDPATGIFELTVPALGNGKPRTIALVFSAPGHRLAVVPDVVVPDGGRVTLPADVVLQPIPLDREP
;
A
#
# COMPACT_ATOMS: atom_id res chain seq x y z
N MET A 1 76.07 -28.44 -0.57
CA MET A 1 76.27 -28.70 -2.01
C MET A 1 75.61 -27.58 -2.81
N ARG A 2 76.14 -27.24 -3.99
CA ARG A 2 75.78 -26.14 -4.91
C ARG A 2 75.50 -26.77 -6.31
N PRO A 3 75.10 -26.04 -7.38
CA PRO A 3 74.02 -25.03 -7.55
C PRO A 3 73.28 -25.23 -8.92
N ILE A 4 72.99 -24.13 -9.66
CA ILE A 4 72.52 -23.99 -11.08
C ILE A 4 70.99 -23.93 -11.23
N THR A 5 70.28 -22.85 -11.62
CA THR A 5 70.54 -21.56 -12.33
C THR A 5 70.46 -21.57 -13.87
N TRP A 6 69.34 -21.11 -14.45
CA TRP A 6 69.16 -20.45 -15.76
C TRP A 6 67.79 -19.73 -15.77
N LEU A 7 67.46 -18.70 -16.57
CA LEU A 7 68.13 -17.42 -16.88
C LEU A 7 67.10 -16.46 -17.56
N LEU A 8 67.04 -15.17 -17.16
CA LEU A 8 66.35 -14.05 -17.86
C LEU A 8 67.26 -13.48 -18.98
N PRO A 9 66.82 -12.70 -20.01
CA PRO A 9 66.05 -11.43 -19.97
C PRO A 9 64.95 -11.38 -21.07
N ALA A 10 64.39 -10.27 -21.62
CA ALA A 10 64.47 -8.79 -21.48
C ALA A 10 63.02 -8.24 -21.69
N LEU A 11 62.60 -6.97 -21.52
CA LEU A 11 63.14 -5.59 -21.48
C LEU A 11 63.43 -4.90 -22.85
N VAL A 12 62.46 -4.09 -23.34
CA VAL A 12 62.55 -2.73 -23.96
C VAL A 12 61.07 -2.26 -24.15
N PHE A 13 60.51 -1.13 -23.69
CA PHE A 13 60.82 0.32 -23.58
C PHE A 13 60.29 1.22 -24.72
N LEU A 14 59.74 2.37 -24.30
CA LEU A 14 59.42 3.62 -25.04
C LEU A 14 58.18 3.67 -25.98
N GLY A 15 57.43 4.77 -25.82
CA GLY A 15 56.24 5.11 -26.61
C GLY A 15 55.49 6.36 -26.08
N LEU A 16 56.22 7.35 -25.57
CA LEU A 16 55.64 8.61 -25.05
C LEU A 16 55.25 9.53 -26.22
N SER A 17 54.03 10.05 -26.24
CA SER A 17 53.66 11.21 -27.07
C SER A 17 52.72 12.14 -26.32
N LEU A 18 53.28 13.26 -25.84
CA LEU A 18 52.50 14.47 -25.60
C LEU A 18 52.01 15.01 -26.93
N VAL A 19 50.72 15.32 -27.04
CA VAL A 19 50.23 16.34 -27.97
C VAL A 19 49.35 17.29 -27.18
N ALA A 20 49.86 18.48 -26.92
CA ALA A 20 49.07 19.62 -26.46
C ALA A 20 48.91 20.58 -27.64
N CYS A 21 47.72 20.60 -28.24
CA CYS A 21 47.29 21.69 -29.11
C CYS A 21 46.02 22.30 -28.51
N ASN A 22 46.10 23.59 -28.24
CA ASN A 22 45.07 24.40 -27.61
C ASN A 22 44.27 25.09 -28.71
N GLU A 23 43.01 24.69 -28.95
CA GLU A 23 42.11 25.44 -29.82
C GLU A 23 40.77 25.75 -29.13
N HIS A 24 40.45 27.04 -29.09
CA HIS A 24 39.17 27.57 -28.62
C HIS A 24 38.01 26.97 -29.41
N SER A 25 37.10 26.27 -28.73
CA SER A 25 35.72 26.12 -29.19
C SER A 25 34.82 27.00 -28.33
N PRO A 26 34.11 28.00 -28.89
CA PRO A 26 33.16 28.81 -28.12
C PRO A 26 31.98 27.93 -27.68
N PRO A 27 31.40 28.17 -26.50
CA PRO A 27 30.23 27.44 -26.06
C PRO A 27 29.03 27.75 -26.98
N PRO A 28 28.21 26.75 -27.37
CA PRO A 28 27.00 27.01 -28.13
C PRO A 28 25.98 27.76 -27.25
N SER A 29 25.86 29.06 -27.47
CA SER A 29 24.84 29.90 -26.83
C SER A 29 23.54 29.89 -27.64
N ILE A 30 22.69 28.90 -27.37
CA ILE A 30 21.26 28.88 -27.71
C ILE A 30 20.55 28.40 -26.43
N GLY A 31 19.59 29.09 -25.84
CA GLY A 31 18.70 30.10 -26.43
C GLY A 31 17.31 29.51 -26.62
N SER A 32 16.73 28.92 -25.56
CA SER A 32 15.34 28.49 -25.51
C SER A 32 14.86 28.41 -24.06
N SER A 33 14.30 29.51 -23.57
CA SER A 33 13.37 29.48 -22.44
C SER A 33 12.14 28.69 -22.86
N TYR A 34 12.09 27.41 -22.49
CA TYR A 34 10.97 26.52 -22.78
C TYR A 34 9.74 26.96 -21.97
N SER A 35 8.94 27.86 -22.56
CA SER A 35 7.64 28.29 -22.04
C SER A 35 6.54 27.27 -22.38
N GLY A 36 6.82 25.98 -22.20
CA GLY A 36 5.77 24.96 -22.11
C GLY A 36 5.09 25.02 -20.74
N PRO A 37 3.88 24.45 -20.59
CA PRO A 37 3.31 24.22 -19.26
C PRO A 37 4.29 23.39 -18.43
N ILE A 38 4.47 23.76 -17.15
CA ILE A 38 5.28 22.98 -16.21
C ILE A 38 4.73 21.54 -16.24
N PRO A 39 5.54 20.52 -16.60
CA PRO A 39 5.05 19.15 -16.62
C PRO A 39 4.63 18.77 -15.20
N ARG A 40 3.41 18.26 -15.06
CA ARG A 40 2.96 17.71 -13.78
C ARG A 40 3.88 16.53 -13.42
N PRO A 41 4.28 16.32 -12.16
CA PRO A 41 5.18 15.23 -11.75
C PRO A 41 4.62 13.80 -11.92
N ASP A 42 3.51 13.61 -12.63
CA ASP A 42 2.53 12.57 -12.30
C ASP A 42 2.50 11.37 -13.27
N GLU A 43 3.04 11.50 -14.50
CA GLU A 43 2.84 10.48 -15.56
C GLU A 43 4.12 9.85 -16.15
N HIS A 44 5.28 10.51 -16.08
CA HIS A 44 6.51 9.98 -16.71
C HIS A 44 7.28 8.96 -15.86
N ASP A 45 7.01 8.89 -14.55
CA ASP A 45 7.68 7.98 -13.59
C ASP A 45 6.72 6.86 -13.10
N LEU A 46 5.80 6.40 -13.96
CA LEU A 46 4.87 5.32 -13.65
C LEU A 46 5.44 3.95 -14.02
N THR A 47 5.67 3.11 -13.01
CA THR A 47 6.17 1.73 -13.17
C THR A 47 5.11 0.68 -12.81
N ALA A 48 5.34 -0.56 -13.22
CA ALA A 48 4.66 -1.73 -12.66
C ALA A 48 5.51 -2.41 -11.58
N ALA A 49 4.84 -3.10 -10.65
CA ALA A 49 5.43 -4.10 -9.76
C ALA A 49 4.69 -5.42 -9.94
N THR A 50 5.43 -6.52 -9.95
CA THR A 50 4.90 -7.88 -10.16
C THR A 50 5.35 -8.79 -9.03
N GLY A 51 4.57 -9.81 -8.70
CA GLY A 51 4.93 -10.77 -7.67
C GLY A 51 3.96 -11.93 -7.62
N GLN A 52 4.22 -12.86 -6.70
CA GLN A 52 3.38 -14.03 -6.45
C GLN A 52 3.04 -14.10 -4.96
N VAL A 53 1.80 -14.44 -4.63
CA VAL A 53 1.30 -14.67 -3.28
C VAL A 53 0.89 -16.13 -3.14
N GLY A 54 1.28 -16.74 -2.03
CA GLY A 54 0.96 -18.12 -1.75
C GLY A 54 1.01 -18.45 -0.27
N LEU A 55 0.28 -19.49 0.09
CA LEU A 55 0.23 -20.05 1.41
C LEU A 55 1.49 -20.88 1.67
N ARG A 56 2.21 -20.56 2.76
CA ARG A 56 3.36 -21.35 3.22
C ARG A 56 2.87 -22.43 4.17
N THR A 57 2.81 -23.66 3.66
CA THR A 57 2.37 -24.84 4.41
C THR A 57 3.56 -25.77 4.71
N PRO A 58 3.44 -26.72 5.65
CA PRO A 58 4.44 -27.79 5.82
C PRO A 58 4.66 -28.63 4.55
N ALA A 59 3.66 -28.73 3.67
CA ALA A 59 3.73 -29.43 2.40
C ALA A 59 4.33 -28.58 1.25
N GLY A 60 4.74 -27.33 1.52
CA GLY A 60 5.31 -26.41 0.54
C GLY A 60 4.47 -25.16 0.29
N TYR A 61 4.69 -24.53 -0.86
CA TYR A 61 4.05 -23.30 -1.29
C TYR A 61 2.81 -23.61 -2.16
N ARG A 62 1.63 -23.15 -1.72
CA ARG A 62 0.39 -23.26 -2.50
C ARG A 62 -0.02 -21.86 -2.96
N PRO A 63 -0.11 -21.57 -4.28
CA PRO A 63 -0.63 -20.30 -4.76
C PRO A 63 -1.99 -19.92 -4.16
N VAL A 64 -2.21 -18.63 -3.93
CA VAL A 64 -3.48 -18.10 -3.43
C VAL A 64 -4.06 -17.21 -4.51
N ALA A 65 -5.10 -17.72 -5.17
CA ALA A 65 -5.94 -16.95 -6.07
C ALA A 65 -6.87 -16.02 -5.29
N GLU A 66 -7.33 -14.96 -5.95
CA GLU A 66 -8.28 -13.98 -5.38
C GLU A 66 -7.76 -13.30 -4.11
N ALA A 67 -6.43 -13.23 -3.95
CA ALA A 67 -5.80 -12.46 -2.89
C ALA A 67 -5.72 -10.99 -3.30
N THR A 68 -6.34 -10.13 -2.50
CA THR A 68 -6.16 -8.69 -2.53
C THR A 68 -4.71 -8.34 -2.17
N VAL A 69 -4.03 -7.62 -3.06
CA VAL A 69 -2.72 -7.03 -2.82
C VAL A 69 -2.85 -5.50 -2.85
N VAL A 70 -2.40 -4.86 -1.78
CA VAL A 70 -2.52 -3.40 -1.58
C VAL A 70 -1.14 -2.79 -1.38
N ALA A 71 -0.82 -1.73 -2.10
CA ALA A 71 0.38 -0.94 -1.92
C ALA A 71 0.04 0.46 -1.42
N VAL A 72 0.54 0.83 -0.24
CA VAL A 72 0.37 2.17 0.36
C VAL A 72 1.69 2.93 0.30
N GLU A 73 1.67 4.09 -0.36
CA GLU A 73 2.81 4.99 -0.48
C GLU A 73 3.31 5.48 0.88
N GLN A 74 4.61 5.63 1.05
CA GLN A 74 5.26 6.02 2.30
C GLN A 74 5.83 7.45 2.19
N GLY A 75 5.07 8.41 2.68
CA GLY A 75 5.42 9.84 2.67
C GLY A 75 4.47 10.67 1.80
N GLY A 76 4.33 11.96 2.13
CA GLY A 76 3.41 12.86 1.42
C GLY A 76 1.94 12.55 1.68
N LEU A 77 1.10 12.73 0.65
CA LEU A 77 -0.29 12.27 0.66
C LEU A 77 -0.31 10.77 0.35
N SER A 78 -0.64 9.92 1.33
CA SER A 78 -0.67 8.47 1.18
C SER A 78 -1.58 8.03 0.02
N ARG A 79 -0.99 7.64 -1.11
CA ARG A 79 -1.72 7.02 -2.24
C ARG A 79 -1.77 5.52 -2.05
N THR A 80 -2.88 4.91 -2.47
CA THR A 80 -3.10 3.46 -2.38
C THR A 80 -3.41 2.86 -3.73
N PHE A 81 -2.80 1.70 -4.01
CA PHE A 81 -2.93 0.96 -5.27
C PHE A 81 -3.27 -0.49 -4.95
N THR A 82 -4.30 -1.02 -5.60
CA THR A 82 -4.84 -2.35 -5.30
C THR A 82 -4.94 -3.21 -6.54
N THR A 83 -4.66 -4.50 -6.40
CA THR A 83 -4.82 -5.52 -7.44
C THR A 83 -5.26 -6.84 -6.78
N ILE A 84 -5.67 -7.81 -7.60
CA ILE A 84 -6.09 -9.15 -7.16
C ILE A 84 -5.16 -10.18 -7.82
N THR A 85 -4.81 -11.26 -7.11
CA THR A 85 -4.03 -12.36 -7.70
C THR A 85 -4.86 -13.27 -8.59
N ASP A 86 -4.23 -13.77 -9.65
CA ASP A 86 -4.81 -14.76 -10.55
C ASP A 86 -4.80 -16.20 -9.99
N SER A 87 -5.23 -17.17 -10.79
CA SER A 87 -5.28 -18.59 -10.40
C SER A 87 -3.91 -19.21 -10.10
N THR A 88 -2.82 -18.59 -10.57
CA THR A 88 -1.42 -18.96 -10.27
C THR A 88 -0.83 -18.16 -9.10
N GLY A 89 -1.65 -17.32 -8.45
CA GLY A 89 -1.25 -16.47 -7.33
C GLY A 89 -0.40 -15.27 -7.74
N ASP A 90 -0.25 -15.02 -9.04
CA ASP A 90 0.54 -13.91 -9.57
C ASP A 90 -0.30 -12.62 -9.60
N PHE A 91 0.37 -11.47 -9.43
CA PHE A 91 -0.27 -10.16 -9.46
C PHE A 91 0.57 -9.10 -10.18
N VAL A 92 -0.11 -8.08 -10.67
CA VAL A 92 0.49 -6.90 -11.29
C VAL A 92 -0.12 -5.63 -10.68
N LEU A 93 0.67 -4.91 -9.89
CA LEU A 93 0.37 -3.52 -9.50
C LEU A 93 0.87 -2.61 -10.62
N SER A 94 -0.05 -1.97 -11.32
CA SER A 94 0.25 -1.08 -12.46
C SER A 94 0.15 0.38 -12.07
N ARG A 95 0.89 1.25 -12.77
CA ARG A 95 0.87 2.72 -12.58
C ARG A 95 1.24 3.16 -11.17
N LEU A 96 2.24 2.51 -10.57
CA LEU A 96 2.88 2.96 -9.34
C LEU A 96 3.86 4.09 -9.67
N PRO A 97 3.74 5.29 -9.08
CA PRO A 97 4.80 6.29 -9.09
C PRO A 97 6.12 5.74 -8.52
N VAL A 98 7.25 6.38 -8.87
CA VAL A 98 8.54 6.14 -8.21
C VAL A 98 8.44 6.58 -6.75
N GLY A 99 8.70 5.64 -5.83
CA GLY A 99 8.44 5.85 -4.41
C GLY A 99 8.72 4.63 -3.55
N ARG A 100 8.49 4.77 -2.25
CA ARG A 100 8.50 3.66 -1.29
C ARG A 100 7.06 3.28 -0.95
N TYR A 101 6.79 1.99 -0.94
CA TYR A 101 5.47 1.43 -0.68
C TYR A 101 5.57 0.34 0.38
N ARG A 102 4.55 0.23 1.22
CA ARG A 102 4.34 -0.96 2.04
C ARG A 102 3.19 -1.75 1.47
N LEU A 103 3.42 -3.05 1.32
CA LEU A 103 2.48 -3.99 0.73
C LEU A 103 1.75 -4.77 1.82
N GLY A 104 0.43 -4.73 1.73
CA GLY A 104 -0.47 -5.66 2.42
C GLY A 104 -1.02 -6.73 1.48
N PHE A 105 -1.45 -7.84 2.07
CA PHE A 105 -1.96 -9.02 1.40
C PHE A 105 -3.10 -9.63 2.23
N ALA A 106 -4.25 -9.88 1.64
CA ALA A 106 -5.32 -10.71 2.22
C ALA A 106 -5.88 -11.63 1.16
N GLY A 107 -6.29 -12.84 1.53
CA GLY A 107 -6.86 -13.78 0.59
C GLY A 107 -7.42 -15.02 1.28
N PRO A 108 -8.17 -15.86 0.55
CA PRO A 108 -8.86 -17.01 1.13
C PRO A 108 -7.92 -17.95 1.90
N GLY A 109 -8.28 -18.25 3.15
CA GLY A 109 -7.52 -19.16 4.02
C GLY A 109 -6.15 -18.64 4.50
N CYS A 110 -5.82 -17.37 4.26
CA CYS A 110 -4.55 -16.76 4.65
C CYS A 110 -4.72 -15.81 5.85
N ALA A 111 -3.70 -15.72 6.71
CA ALA A 111 -3.62 -14.64 7.68
C ALA A 111 -3.32 -13.34 6.94
N ALA A 112 -4.21 -12.37 7.03
CA ALA A 112 -4.02 -11.06 6.41
C ALA A 112 -2.79 -10.36 6.98
N VAL A 113 -2.07 -9.66 6.10
CA VAL A 113 -0.93 -8.82 6.42
C VAL A 113 -1.29 -7.42 5.96
N LEU A 114 -1.55 -6.50 6.87
CA LEU A 114 -1.86 -5.13 6.49
C LEU A 114 -0.60 -4.32 6.16
N PRO A 115 -0.68 -3.27 5.31
CA PRO A 115 0.48 -2.46 4.90
C PRO A 115 1.27 -1.87 6.07
N GLU A 116 0.62 -1.47 7.16
CA GLU A 116 1.25 -0.88 8.35
C GLU A 116 1.75 -1.94 9.35
N SER A 117 1.42 -3.22 9.16
CA SER A 117 1.95 -4.34 9.96
C SER A 117 3.46 -4.51 9.79
N ILE A 118 4.17 -4.92 10.85
CA ILE A 118 5.61 -5.27 10.78
C ILE A 118 5.90 -6.45 9.83
N ARG A 119 4.87 -7.19 9.41
CA ARG A 119 4.95 -8.27 8.43
C ARG A 119 4.75 -7.81 6.98
N ALA A 120 4.38 -6.54 6.78
CA ALA A 120 4.22 -5.95 5.45
C ALA A 120 5.52 -6.02 4.65
N ARG A 121 5.39 -6.12 3.33
CA ARG A 121 6.55 -6.16 2.45
C ARG A 121 6.89 -4.75 1.99
N GLU A 122 8.13 -4.30 2.14
CA GLU A 122 8.58 -3.06 1.50
C GLU A 122 8.78 -3.28 -0.02
N LEU A 123 8.30 -2.34 -0.81
CA LEU A 123 8.50 -2.23 -2.24
C LEU A 123 9.08 -0.84 -2.53
N ILE A 124 10.23 -0.79 -3.21
CA ILE A 124 10.79 0.46 -3.72
C ILE A 124 10.54 0.47 -5.22
N ALA A 125 9.53 1.23 -5.64
CA ALA A 125 9.22 1.44 -7.04
C ALA A 125 10.32 2.33 -7.66
N ARG A 126 10.97 1.82 -8.70
CA ARG A 126 12.03 2.53 -9.44
C ARG A 126 11.62 2.73 -10.90
N PRO A 127 12.08 3.80 -11.56
CA PRO A 127 11.89 3.96 -12.99
C PRO A 127 12.71 2.89 -13.75
N ASP A 128 12.28 2.60 -14.97
CA ASP A 128 12.97 1.74 -15.95
C ASP A 128 13.32 0.32 -15.48
N ARG A 129 12.66 -0.19 -14.44
CA ARG A 129 12.80 -1.58 -13.99
C ARG A 129 11.46 -2.20 -13.64
N THR A 130 11.21 -3.40 -14.17
CA THR A 130 10.15 -4.28 -13.67
C THR A 130 10.41 -4.60 -12.20
N ASN A 131 9.64 -4.00 -11.29
CA ASN A 131 9.84 -4.17 -9.86
C ASN A 131 9.27 -5.53 -9.41
N ARG A 132 10.04 -6.60 -9.66
CA ARG A 132 9.64 -7.97 -9.32
C ARG A 132 9.91 -8.27 -7.85
N LEU A 133 8.85 -8.53 -7.11
CA LEU A 133 8.85 -9.00 -5.74
C LEU A 133 9.17 -10.49 -5.71
N ALA A 134 9.97 -10.91 -4.72
CA ALA A 134 10.12 -12.32 -4.40
C ALA A 134 8.78 -12.89 -3.89
N ALA A 135 8.50 -14.17 -4.19
CA ALA A 135 7.26 -14.85 -3.80
C ALA A 135 6.96 -14.66 -2.30
N VAL A 136 5.75 -14.20 -2.01
CA VAL A 136 5.28 -13.87 -0.66
C VAL A 136 4.57 -15.10 -0.08
N GLY A 137 5.23 -15.74 0.88
CA GLY A 137 4.66 -16.85 1.65
C GLY A 137 3.86 -16.33 2.85
N LEU A 138 2.54 -16.31 2.76
CA LEU A 138 1.65 -15.99 3.87
C LEU A 138 1.48 -17.19 4.80
N ALA A 139 1.28 -16.91 6.09
CA ALA A 139 0.87 -17.94 7.04
C ALA A 139 -0.60 -18.32 6.80
N PRO A 140 -1.00 -19.58 7.06
CA PRO A 140 -2.42 -19.93 7.06
C PRO A 140 -3.18 -19.07 8.07
N ALA A 141 -4.44 -18.78 7.76
CA ALA A 141 -5.34 -18.17 8.72
C ALA A 141 -5.35 -19.04 9.98
N SER A 142 -4.96 -18.46 11.12
CA SER A 142 -5.01 -19.18 12.39
C SER A 142 -6.47 -19.46 12.71
N PRO A 143 -6.87 -20.72 12.99
CA PRO A 143 -8.27 -21.09 13.21
C PRO A 143 -8.89 -20.49 14.49
N ALA A 144 -8.17 -19.60 15.19
CA ALA A 144 -8.52 -19.05 16.49
C ALA A 144 -8.31 -17.54 16.66
N ILE A 145 -7.98 -16.77 15.59
CA ILE A 145 -8.12 -15.30 15.65
C ILE A 145 -9.31 -14.91 14.75
N PRO A 146 -10.53 -14.80 15.31
CA PRO A 146 -11.65 -14.27 14.54
C PRO A 146 -11.32 -12.83 14.14
N ALA A 147 -11.57 -12.49 12.88
CA ALA A 147 -11.49 -11.12 12.41
C ALA A 147 -12.34 -10.22 13.33
N ILE A 148 -11.83 -9.04 13.64
CA ILE A 148 -12.42 -8.19 14.66
C ILE A 148 -13.70 -7.58 14.11
N ARG A 149 -14.81 -7.90 14.76
CA ARG A 149 -16.13 -7.38 14.43
C ARG A 149 -16.40 -6.14 15.27
N ILE A 150 -16.32 -4.97 14.66
CA ILE A 150 -16.71 -3.71 15.29
C ILE A 150 -18.16 -3.45 14.90
N ALA A 151 -19.06 -3.49 15.88
CA ALA A 151 -20.49 -3.27 15.68
C ALA A 151 -20.93 -1.95 16.32
N GLY A 152 -21.90 -1.29 15.69
CA GLY A 152 -22.51 -0.08 16.23
C GLY A 152 -23.76 0.30 15.48
N THR A 153 -24.34 1.43 15.89
CA THR A 153 -25.55 2.01 15.33
C THR A 153 -25.23 3.42 14.84
N ALA A 154 -25.34 3.64 13.54
CA ALA A 154 -25.26 4.96 12.93
C ALA A 154 -26.68 5.49 12.74
N ARG A 155 -26.96 6.72 13.21
CA ARG A 155 -28.26 7.37 13.05
C ARG A 155 -28.08 8.75 12.44
N ALA A 156 -29.06 9.18 11.65
CA ALA A 156 -29.23 10.58 11.35
C ALA A 156 -29.66 11.35 12.60
N ALA A 157 -29.52 12.68 12.58
CA ALA A 157 -29.99 13.55 13.66
C ALA A 157 -31.52 13.39 13.91
N PRO A 158 -32.02 13.70 15.12
CA PRO A 158 -33.44 13.56 15.44
C PRO A 158 -34.35 14.34 14.47
N GLY A 159 -35.16 13.60 13.71
CA GLY A 159 -36.09 14.14 12.70
C GLY A 159 -35.83 13.66 11.27
N ASP A 160 -34.63 13.15 10.97
CA ASP A 160 -34.25 12.66 9.64
C ASP A 160 -34.52 11.15 9.42
N ARG A 161 -34.48 10.74 8.16
CA ARG A 161 -34.50 9.32 7.76
C ARG A 161 -33.13 8.68 8.00
N SER A 162 -33.13 7.36 8.23
CA SER A 162 -31.89 6.57 8.35
C SER A 162 -30.90 6.87 7.21
N PRO A 163 -29.58 7.00 7.48
CA PRO A 163 -28.59 7.41 6.48
C PRO A 163 -28.38 6.30 5.42
N ALA A 164 -29.14 6.40 4.32
CA ALA A 164 -28.97 5.53 3.17
C ALA A 164 -27.61 5.80 2.51
N GLY A 165 -26.86 4.74 2.19
CA GLY A 165 -25.50 4.87 1.67
C GLY A 165 -24.48 5.24 2.76
N LEU A 166 -24.63 4.70 3.97
CA LEU A 166 -23.59 4.76 4.99
C LEU A 166 -22.32 4.04 4.51
N GLU A 167 -21.21 4.77 4.48
CA GLU A 167 -19.86 4.24 4.26
C GLU A 167 -19.04 4.42 5.54
N VAL A 168 -18.21 3.43 5.87
CA VAL A 168 -17.28 3.46 7.00
C VAL A 168 -15.87 3.24 6.47
N ASP A 169 -15.01 4.24 6.65
CA ASP A 169 -13.58 4.17 6.34
C ASP A 169 -12.74 4.02 7.62
N VAL A 170 -11.58 3.39 7.49
CA VAL A 170 -10.64 3.14 8.59
C VAL A 170 -9.27 3.69 8.21
N PRO A 171 -8.98 4.98 8.47
CA PRO A 171 -7.77 5.63 7.99
C PRO A 171 -6.49 4.86 8.32
N GLY A 172 -5.71 4.55 7.30
CA GLY A 172 -4.47 3.74 7.40
C GLY A 172 -4.67 2.24 7.14
N ILE A 173 -5.91 1.75 7.04
CA ILE A 173 -6.26 0.42 6.55
C ILE A 173 -6.99 0.61 5.21
N ASP A 174 -6.56 -0.08 4.15
CA ASP A 174 -7.29 -0.01 2.88
C ASP A 174 -8.63 -0.74 2.98
N ARG A 175 -9.70 -0.13 2.46
CA ARG A 175 -11.06 -0.66 2.46
C ARG A 175 -11.21 -2.08 1.90
N SER A 176 -10.31 -2.54 1.03
CA SER A 176 -10.33 -3.91 0.49
C SER A 176 -9.93 -4.99 1.51
N PHE A 177 -9.44 -4.60 2.69
CA PHE A 177 -9.30 -5.45 3.86
C PHE A 177 -10.53 -5.44 4.77
N VAL A 178 -11.48 -4.54 4.53
CA VAL A 178 -12.59 -4.24 5.43
C VAL A 178 -13.89 -4.74 4.82
N ASP A 179 -14.54 -5.69 5.48
CA ASP A 179 -15.87 -6.15 5.10
C ASP A 179 -16.92 -5.43 5.95
N LEU A 180 -17.75 -4.60 5.31
CA LEU A 180 -18.76 -3.76 5.95
C LEU A 180 -20.16 -4.26 5.59
N VAL A 181 -20.85 -4.82 6.57
CA VAL A 181 -22.28 -5.14 6.47
C VAL A 181 -23.06 -4.02 7.15
N THR A 182 -24.03 -3.42 6.45
CA THR A 182 -24.91 -2.39 7.04
C THR A 182 -26.37 -2.73 6.76
N ASP A 183 -27.21 -2.66 7.79
CA ASP A 183 -28.67 -2.67 7.65
C ASP A 183 -29.17 -1.21 7.55
N PRO A 184 -29.62 -0.76 6.36
CA PRO A 184 -30.08 0.62 6.17
C PRO A 184 -31.39 0.92 6.91
N ALA A 185 -32.18 -0.08 7.30
CA ALA A 185 -33.45 0.12 7.99
C ALA A 185 -33.25 0.41 9.49
N THR A 186 -32.24 -0.22 10.11
CA THR A 186 -31.93 -0.02 11.55
C THR A 186 -30.73 0.88 11.81
N GLY A 187 -29.90 1.14 10.80
CA GLY A 187 -28.63 1.86 10.95
C GLY A 187 -27.55 1.01 11.65
N ILE A 188 -27.80 -0.28 11.90
CA ILE A 188 -26.81 -1.20 12.46
C ILE A 188 -25.75 -1.46 11.40
N PHE A 189 -24.48 -1.31 11.77
CA PHE A 189 -23.35 -1.75 10.97
C PHE A 189 -22.51 -2.79 11.71
N GLU A 190 -21.92 -3.71 10.96
CA GLU A 190 -20.90 -4.64 11.41
C GLU A 190 -19.71 -4.56 10.47
N LEU A 191 -18.60 -4.07 11.02
CA LEU A 191 -17.33 -3.85 10.34
C LEU A 191 -16.36 -4.97 10.72
N THR A 192 -15.98 -5.81 9.77
CA THR A 192 -15.01 -6.88 9.98
C THR A 192 -13.62 -6.41 9.52
N VAL A 193 -12.73 -6.22 10.50
CA VAL A 193 -11.33 -5.82 10.28
C VAL A 193 -10.43 -7.04 10.54
N PRO A 194 -9.44 -7.35 9.68
CA PRO A 194 -8.56 -8.49 9.90
C PRO A 194 -7.74 -8.37 11.18
N ALA A 195 -7.38 -9.53 11.73
CA ALA A 195 -6.47 -9.64 12.87
C ALA A 195 -5.16 -8.89 12.62
N LEU A 196 -4.82 -7.96 13.52
CA LEU A 196 -3.69 -7.03 13.34
C LEU A 196 -2.33 -7.67 13.71
N GLY A 197 -2.37 -8.91 14.20
CA GLY A 197 -1.34 -9.94 13.98
C GLY A 197 -0.13 -9.87 14.91
N ASN A 198 -0.25 -9.15 16.02
CA ASN A 198 0.84 -8.90 16.97
C ASN A 198 0.47 -9.14 18.45
N GLY A 199 -0.72 -9.68 18.74
CA GLY A 199 -1.19 -9.94 20.11
C GLY A 199 -1.52 -8.69 20.92
N LYS A 200 -1.50 -7.50 20.33
CA LYS A 200 -1.65 -6.22 21.03
C LYS A 200 -2.91 -5.48 20.57
N PRO A 201 -3.69 -4.89 21.50
CA PRO A 201 -4.72 -3.94 21.12
C PRO A 201 -4.13 -2.80 20.29
N ARG A 202 -4.89 -2.32 19.31
CA ARG A 202 -4.57 -1.10 18.55
C ARG A 202 -5.68 -0.08 18.70
N THR A 203 -5.30 1.18 18.62
CA THR A 203 -6.22 2.31 18.59
C THR A 203 -6.40 2.73 17.13
N ILE A 204 -7.65 2.76 16.64
CA ILE A 204 -7.99 3.23 15.29
C ILE A 204 -9.01 4.38 15.36
N ALA A 205 -9.08 5.18 14.30
CA ALA A 205 -10.23 6.04 14.05
C ALA A 205 -11.20 5.33 13.09
N LEU A 206 -12.49 5.55 13.27
CA LEU A 206 -13.52 5.21 12.29
C LEU A 206 -14.10 6.51 11.72
N VAL A 207 -14.18 6.60 10.39
CA VAL A 207 -14.75 7.76 9.69
C VAL A 207 -16.03 7.30 9.01
N PHE A 208 -17.15 7.92 9.39
CA PHE A 208 -18.47 7.63 8.87
C PHE A 208 -18.89 8.74 7.91
N SER A 209 -19.38 8.34 6.74
CA SER A 209 -19.90 9.25 5.73
C SER A 209 -21.22 8.74 5.17
N ALA A 210 -22.11 9.66 4.80
CA ALA A 210 -23.34 9.35 4.07
C ALA A 210 -23.74 10.55 3.21
N PRO A 211 -24.40 10.35 2.06
CA PRO A 211 -24.94 11.43 1.24
C PRO A 211 -25.79 12.41 2.05
N GLY A 212 -25.58 13.71 1.84
CA GLY A 212 -26.29 14.78 2.55
C GLY A 212 -25.90 14.99 4.01
N HIS A 213 -24.92 14.25 4.54
CA HIS A 213 -24.49 14.33 5.94
C HIS A 213 -23.02 14.74 6.07
N ARG A 214 -22.69 15.39 7.20
CA ARG A 214 -21.33 15.69 7.61
C ARG A 214 -20.60 14.41 8.03
N LEU A 215 -19.29 14.37 7.81
CA LEU A 215 -18.43 13.31 8.34
C LEU A 215 -18.55 13.23 9.87
N ALA A 216 -18.83 12.05 10.40
CA ALA A 216 -18.66 11.76 11.83
C ALA A 216 -17.38 10.94 12.02
N VAL A 217 -16.57 11.30 13.01
CA VAL A 217 -15.34 10.59 13.35
C VAL A 217 -15.48 10.04 14.76
N VAL A 218 -15.29 8.74 14.91
CA VAL A 218 -15.11 8.10 16.22
C VAL A 218 -13.60 7.86 16.39
N PRO A 219 -12.88 8.75 17.07
CA PRO A 219 -11.48 8.53 17.37
C PRO A 219 -11.33 7.43 18.44
N ASP A 220 -10.10 6.95 18.58
CA ASP A 220 -9.64 6.14 19.70
C ASP A 220 -10.41 4.83 19.98
N VAL A 221 -10.95 4.19 18.93
CA VAL A 221 -11.56 2.86 19.02
C VAL A 221 -10.46 1.84 19.33
N VAL A 222 -10.50 1.26 20.53
CA VAL A 222 -9.55 0.23 20.96
C VAL A 222 -10.00 -1.13 20.44
N VAL A 223 -9.21 -1.69 19.54
CA VAL A 223 -9.44 -2.94 18.81
C VAL A 223 -8.50 -4.00 19.41
N PRO A 224 -9.01 -5.03 20.13
CA PRO A 224 -8.18 -6.14 20.62
C PRO A 224 -7.68 -7.01 19.46
N ASP A 225 -6.68 -7.87 19.68
CA ASP A 225 -6.22 -8.82 18.64
C ASP A 225 -7.19 -10.02 18.54
N GLY A 226 -8.34 -9.77 17.90
CA GLY A 226 -9.46 -10.70 17.76
C GLY A 226 -10.63 -10.41 18.70
N GLY A 227 -11.85 -10.76 18.24
CA GLY A 227 -13.07 -10.69 19.04
C GLY A 227 -14.11 -9.71 18.49
N ARG A 228 -15.01 -9.23 19.37
CA ARG A 228 -16.05 -8.25 19.04
C ARG A 228 -15.85 -6.98 19.86
N VAL A 229 -15.90 -5.83 19.19
CA VAL A 229 -15.98 -4.50 19.81
C VAL A 229 -17.37 -3.97 19.53
N THR A 230 -18.02 -3.39 20.53
CA THR A 230 -19.25 -2.62 20.34
C THR A 230 -18.92 -1.16 20.66
N LEU A 231 -19.29 -0.24 19.78
CA LEU A 231 -19.12 1.19 20.09
C LEU A 231 -19.97 1.58 21.31
N PRO A 232 -19.44 2.41 22.24
CA PRO A 232 -20.13 2.73 23.49
C PRO A 232 -21.32 3.70 23.32
N ALA A 233 -21.48 4.30 22.14
CA ALA A 233 -22.55 5.24 21.81
C ALA A 233 -22.91 5.15 20.32
N ASP A 234 -24.13 5.58 19.99
CA ASP A 234 -24.59 5.74 18.62
C ASP A 234 -23.76 6.81 17.89
N VAL A 235 -23.42 6.54 16.63
CA VAL A 235 -22.75 7.52 15.76
C VAL A 235 -23.82 8.40 15.12
N VAL A 236 -23.89 9.66 15.54
CA VAL A 236 -24.88 10.61 15.01
C VAL A 236 -24.28 11.38 13.83
N LEU A 237 -24.80 11.11 12.63
CA LEU A 237 -24.51 11.89 11.44
C LEU A 237 -25.37 13.16 11.43
N GLN A 238 -24.72 14.32 11.37
CA GLN A 238 -25.41 15.61 11.25
C GLN A 238 -25.73 15.90 9.78
N PRO A 239 -26.93 16.37 9.42
CA PRO A 239 -27.21 16.80 8.05
C PRO A 239 -26.29 17.98 7.66
N ILE A 240 -25.94 18.04 6.38
CA ILE A 240 -25.39 19.26 5.79
C ILE A 240 -26.56 20.23 5.67
N PRO A 241 -26.50 21.44 6.25
CA PRO A 241 -27.55 22.42 6.03
C PRO A 241 -27.64 22.69 4.53
N LEU A 242 -28.84 22.47 3.97
CA LEU A 242 -29.19 23.06 2.69
C LEU A 242 -29.23 24.57 2.92
N ASP A 243 -28.14 25.24 2.59
CA ASP A 243 -28.15 26.69 2.45
C ASP A 243 -29.31 27.03 1.50
N ARG A 244 -30.28 27.80 1.99
CA ARG A 244 -31.34 28.30 1.13
C ARG A 244 -30.67 29.19 0.11
N GLU A 245 -30.72 28.79 -1.17
CA GLU A 245 -30.44 29.71 -2.26
C GLU A 245 -31.29 30.99 -2.04
N PRO A 246 -30.66 32.18 -2.06
CA PRO A 246 -31.35 33.45 -1.83
C PRO A 246 -32.24 33.87 -3.02
#